data_AF-X1IRQ8-F1
#
_entry.id   AF-X1IRQ8-F1
#
_cell.length_a   1.000
_cell.length_b   1.000
_cell.length_c   1.000
_cell.angle_alpha   90.00
_cell.angle_beta   90.00
_cell.angle_gamma   90.00
#
_symmetry.space_group_name_H-M   'P 1'
#
loop_
_entity.id
_entity.type
_entity.pdbx_description
1 polymer ?
#
loop_
_entity_poly.entity_id
_entity_poly.type
_entity_poly.pdbx_seq_one_letter_code
_entity_poly.pdbx_strand_id
1 'polypeptide(L)'
;PQDNAYELMKLFPDGDKIFETISRYDDLLTLEGREDYEPGDTLALIAPFLAYHEIKERQITVMGEEAKLTPGAYELVSRLKSPGWQIFCISTSYEQYALSITQRLGIPSQNVACTSFPLDQICQLLGEDDFSLLKQAEEEFITLTDDARIKQILDHFYWRELPKTSSGAIITTVKPVGGRRKVEALEHFATSVGKPLSHWVVVGDSITDFKMLQAVNKVGGLAVAFNANEYALPYSTMGLASTSLDDLWATLE
;
A
#
# COMPACT_ATOMS: atom_id res chain seq x y z
N PRO A 1 -4.56 -12.97 3.09
CA PRO A 1 -4.12 -12.18 1.91
C PRO A 1 -2.60 -12.26 1.80
N GLN A 2 -2.03 -12.12 0.60
CA GLN A 2 -0.58 -12.05 0.42
C GLN A 2 -0.13 -10.60 0.64
N ASP A 3 0.81 -10.36 1.55
CA ASP A 3 1.44 -9.05 1.71
C ASP A 3 2.57 -8.95 0.66
N ASN A 4 2.37 -8.11 -0.35
CA ASN A 4 3.32 -7.97 -1.44
C ASN A 4 4.61 -7.27 -1.03
N ALA A 5 4.57 -6.40 -0.02
CA ALA A 5 5.76 -5.73 0.49
C ALA A 5 6.66 -6.74 1.22
N TYR A 6 6.05 -7.60 2.05
CA TYR A 6 6.76 -8.69 2.72
C TYR A 6 7.38 -9.67 1.73
N GLU A 7 6.63 -10.12 0.73
CA GLU A 7 7.13 -11.05 -0.29
C GLU A 7 8.22 -10.44 -1.17
N LEU A 8 8.19 -9.12 -1.39
CA LEU A 8 9.22 -8.42 -2.16
C LEU A 8 10.54 -8.37 -1.38
N MET A 9 10.46 -8.16 -0.07
CA MET A 9 11.65 -8.14 0.79
C MET A 9 12.33 -9.51 0.90
N LYS A 10 11.59 -10.61 0.71
CA LYS A 10 12.17 -11.98 0.66
C LYS A 10 13.08 -12.24 -0.54
N LEU A 11 13.16 -11.32 -1.51
CA LEU A 11 14.04 -11.47 -2.66
C LEU A 11 15.53 -11.32 -2.31
N PHE A 12 15.85 -10.86 -1.11
CA PHE A 12 17.23 -10.76 -0.61
C PHE A 12 17.36 -11.35 0.81
N PRO A 13 18.58 -11.73 1.25
CA PRO A 13 18.80 -12.37 2.55
C PRO A 13 18.29 -11.54 3.73
N ASP A 14 17.64 -12.21 4.69
CA ASP A 14 17.06 -11.63 5.92
C ASP A 14 16.05 -10.48 5.71
N GLY A 15 15.62 -10.23 4.47
CA GLY A 15 14.66 -9.17 4.16
C GLY A 15 13.28 -9.35 4.81
N ASP A 16 12.87 -10.59 5.08
CA ASP A 16 11.66 -10.90 5.86
C ASP A 16 11.75 -10.35 7.30
N LYS A 17 12.87 -10.56 7.98
CA LYS A 17 13.11 -10.06 9.34
C LYS A 17 13.23 -8.55 9.37
N ILE A 18 13.92 -7.97 8.38
CA ILE A 18 14.04 -6.51 8.23
C ILE A 18 12.65 -5.91 8.01
N PHE A 19 11.82 -6.52 7.17
CA PHE A 19 10.44 -6.08 6.94
C PHE A 19 9.60 -6.14 8.22
N GLU A 20 9.68 -7.20 9.01
CA GLU A 20 8.94 -7.33 10.27
C GLU A 20 9.27 -6.16 11.23
N THR A 21 10.55 -5.82 11.38
CA THR A 21 11.01 -4.67 12.19
C THR A 21 10.48 -3.34 11.63
N ILE A 22 10.59 -3.11 10.32
CA ILE A 22 10.14 -1.86 9.68
C ILE A 22 8.60 -1.74 9.71
N SER A 23 7.88 -2.84 9.49
CA SER A 23 6.42 -2.88 9.57
C SER A 23 5.95 -2.60 11.00
N ARG A 24 6.63 -3.14 12.01
CA ARG A 24 6.31 -2.82 13.40
C ARG A 24 6.53 -1.34 13.69
N TYR A 25 7.56 -0.75 13.11
CA TYR A 25 7.82 0.68 13.24
C TYR A 25 6.78 1.56 12.54
N ASP A 26 6.29 1.18 11.35
CA ASP A 26 5.17 1.85 10.66
C ASP A 26 3.91 1.88 11.54
N ASP A 27 3.57 0.78 12.20
CA ASP A 27 2.45 0.71 13.15
C ASP A 27 2.63 1.72 14.29
N LEU A 28 3.83 1.79 14.88
CA LEU A 28 4.14 2.72 15.98
C LEU A 28 4.00 4.19 15.54
N LEU A 29 4.50 4.54 14.35
CA LEU A 29 4.36 5.89 13.80
C LEU A 29 2.91 6.26 13.51
N THR A 30 2.15 5.30 12.98
CA THR A 30 0.72 5.46 12.68
C THR A 30 -0.09 5.70 13.95
N LEU A 31 0.16 4.92 15.01
CA LEU A 31 -0.52 5.05 16.30
C LEU A 31 -0.15 6.34 17.04
N GLU A 32 1.07 6.85 16.87
CA GLU A 32 1.52 8.14 17.41
C GLU A 32 0.85 9.33 16.69
N GLY A 33 0.31 9.12 15.49
CA GLY A 33 -0.32 10.17 14.70
C GLY A 33 0.69 11.21 14.21
N ARG A 34 1.89 10.76 13.84
CA ARG A 34 2.97 11.63 13.35
C ARG A 34 2.48 12.49 12.18
N GLU A 35 2.81 13.78 12.23
CA GLU A 35 2.46 14.73 11.17
C GLU A 35 3.03 14.26 9.82
N ASP A 36 2.21 14.37 8.77
CA ASP A 36 2.51 13.94 7.40
C ASP A 36 2.81 12.45 7.18
N TYR A 37 2.60 11.59 8.18
CA TYR A 37 2.73 10.13 8.08
C TYR A 37 1.36 9.47 7.88
N GLU A 38 1.26 8.56 6.90
CA GLU A 38 0.03 7.83 6.61
C GLU A 38 0.23 6.31 6.76
N PRO A 39 -0.80 5.56 7.20
CA PRO A 39 -0.72 4.11 7.26
C PRO A 39 -0.36 3.51 5.88
N GLY A 40 0.62 2.61 5.85
CA GLY A 40 1.14 2.02 4.61
C GLY A 40 2.37 2.73 4.04
N ASP A 41 2.88 3.75 4.74
CA ASP A 41 4.16 4.39 4.41
C ASP A 41 5.37 3.43 4.61
N THR A 42 5.16 2.22 5.16
CA THR A 42 6.10 1.08 5.13
C THR A 42 6.79 0.90 3.77
N LEU A 43 6.07 1.07 2.66
CA LEU A 43 6.66 0.96 1.32
C LEU A 43 7.74 2.03 1.07
N ALA A 44 7.54 3.27 1.52
CA ALA A 44 8.58 4.29 1.46
C ALA A 44 9.79 3.92 2.33
N LEU A 45 9.54 3.33 3.51
CA LEU A 45 10.60 2.94 4.44
C LEU A 45 11.48 1.79 3.91
N ILE A 46 10.91 0.82 3.19
CA ILE A 46 11.68 -0.29 2.62
C ILE A 46 12.38 0.06 1.30
N ALA A 47 11.97 1.13 0.62
CA ALA A 47 12.50 1.51 -0.69
C ALA A 47 14.03 1.64 -0.76
N PRO A 48 14.74 2.24 0.24
CA PRO A 48 16.20 2.28 0.26
C PRO A 48 16.84 0.88 0.24
N PHE A 49 16.27 -0.09 0.97
CA PHE A 49 16.79 -1.46 1.03
C PHE A 49 16.57 -2.20 -0.29
N LEU A 50 15.41 -2.00 -0.93
CA LEU A 50 15.15 -2.55 -2.26
C LEU A 50 16.15 -2.03 -3.30
N ALA A 51 16.48 -0.73 -3.22
CA ALA A 51 17.46 -0.12 -4.10
C ALA A 51 18.89 -0.62 -3.82
N TYR A 52 19.26 -0.74 -2.54
CA TYR A 52 20.56 -1.28 -2.10
C TYR A 52 20.80 -2.72 -2.56
N HIS A 53 19.78 -3.58 -2.51
CA HIS A 53 19.84 -4.94 -3.04
C HIS A 53 19.61 -5.04 -4.55
N GLU A 54 19.59 -3.90 -5.24
CA GLU A 54 19.43 -3.79 -6.68
C GLU A 54 18.19 -4.51 -7.25
N ILE A 55 17.10 -4.56 -6.46
CA ILE A 55 15.82 -5.10 -6.93
C ILE A 55 15.40 -4.37 -8.20
N LYS A 56 14.97 -5.12 -9.21
CA LYS A 56 14.55 -4.57 -10.50
C LYS A 56 13.05 -4.38 -10.54
N GLU A 57 12.61 -3.30 -11.18
CA GLU A 57 11.17 -3.04 -11.42
C GLU A 57 10.46 -4.23 -12.06
N ARG A 58 11.14 -4.94 -12.98
CA ARG A 58 10.61 -6.16 -13.61
C ARG A 58 10.27 -7.26 -12.61
N GLN A 59 11.04 -7.42 -11.52
CA GLN A 59 10.72 -8.43 -10.50
C GLN A 59 9.39 -8.11 -9.82
N ILE A 60 9.13 -6.83 -9.54
CA ILE A 60 7.86 -6.36 -8.97
C ILE A 60 6.70 -6.60 -9.96
N THR A 61 6.93 -6.36 -11.25
CA THR A 61 5.95 -6.67 -12.31
C THR A 61 5.60 -8.16 -12.34
N VAL A 62 6.61 -9.06 -12.34
CA VAL A 62 6.41 -10.52 -12.34
C VAL A 62 5.61 -10.96 -11.13
N MET A 63 5.94 -10.44 -9.94
CA MET A 63 5.18 -10.74 -8.72
C MET A 63 3.70 -10.38 -8.86
N GLY A 64 3.37 -9.24 -9.49
CA GLY A 64 1.98 -8.86 -9.76
C GLY A 64 1.30 -9.74 -10.83
N GLU A 65 2.05 -10.16 -11.86
CA GLU A 65 1.55 -11.09 -12.89
C GLU A 65 1.19 -12.46 -12.30
N GLU A 66 2.00 -12.95 -11.36
CA GLU A 66 1.87 -14.27 -10.75
C GLU A 66 0.96 -14.29 -9.51
N ALA A 67 0.64 -13.14 -8.92
CA ALA A 67 -0.13 -13.09 -7.69
C ALA A 67 -1.51 -13.73 -7.86
N LYS A 68 -1.97 -14.40 -6.80
CA LYS A 68 -3.31 -14.98 -6.77
C LYS A 68 -4.33 -13.87 -6.54
N LEU A 69 -5.34 -13.82 -7.40
CA LEU A 69 -6.50 -12.97 -7.18
C LEU A 69 -7.38 -13.59 -6.08
N THR A 70 -8.02 -12.74 -5.28
CA THR A 70 -9.10 -13.19 -4.41
C THR A 70 -10.15 -13.92 -5.26
N PRO A 71 -10.61 -15.13 -4.86
CA PRO A 71 -11.66 -15.84 -5.60
C PRO A 71 -12.86 -14.93 -5.83
N GLY A 72 -13.52 -15.02 -6.99
CA GLY A 72 -14.66 -14.17 -7.33
C GLY A 72 -14.31 -12.75 -7.79
N ALA A 73 -13.05 -12.32 -7.74
CA ALA A 73 -12.68 -10.95 -8.12
C ALA A 73 -12.91 -10.66 -9.61
N TYR A 74 -12.58 -11.62 -10.48
CA TYR A 74 -12.81 -11.48 -11.92
C TYR A 74 -14.31 -11.47 -12.23
N GLU A 75 -15.05 -12.39 -11.60
CA GLU A 75 -16.49 -12.54 -11.73
C GLU A 75 -17.21 -11.26 -11.32
N LEU A 76 -16.91 -10.72 -10.14
CA LEU A 76 -17.52 -9.48 -9.65
C LEU A 76 -17.26 -8.31 -10.61
N VAL A 77 -15.99 -8.10 -10.96
CA VAL A 77 -15.59 -6.98 -11.83
C VAL A 77 -16.26 -7.10 -13.21
N SER A 78 -16.36 -8.30 -13.75
CA SER A 78 -17.05 -8.57 -15.01
C SER A 78 -18.56 -8.28 -14.91
N ARG A 79 -19.21 -8.74 -13.84
CA ARG A 79 -20.65 -8.54 -13.62
C ARG A 79 -21.01 -7.09 -13.42
N LEU A 80 -20.24 -6.34 -12.62
CA LEU A 80 -20.47 -4.91 -12.37
C LEU A 80 -20.33 -4.07 -13.66
N LYS A 81 -19.45 -4.44 -14.59
CA LYS A 81 -19.33 -3.72 -15.88
C LYS A 81 -20.61 -3.82 -16.73
N SER A 82 -21.38 -4.91 -16.61
CA SER A 82 -22.58 -5.14 -17.44
C SER A 82 -23.70 -4.09 -17.24
N PRO A 83 -24.13 -3.76 -16.01
CA PRO A 83 -25.07 -2.67 -15.78
C PRO A 83 -24.44 -1.27 -15.79
N GLY A 84 -23.17 -1.14 -16.19
CA GLY A 84 -22.51 0.14 -16.44
C GLY A 84 -21.74 0.72 -15.25
N TRP A 85 -21.37 -0.08 -14.24
CA TRP A 85 -20.46 0.41 -13.20
C TRP A 85 -19.09 0.73 -13.78
N GLN A 86 -18.50 1.81 -13.28
CA GLN A 86 -17.09 2.12 -13.47
C GLN A 86 -16.30 1.56 -12.29
N ILE A 87 -15.22 0.83 -12.60
CA ILE A 87 -14.40 0.17 -11.60
C ILE A 87 -13.08 0.92 -11.48
N PHE A 88 -12.69 1.21 -10.24
CA PHE A 88 -11.47 1.89 -9.87
C PHE A 88 -10.70 1.05 -8.85
N CYS A 89 -9.38 1.18 -8.83
CA CYS A 89 -8.52 0.55 -7.84
C CYS A 89 -7.64 1.60 -7.17
N ILE A 90 -7.60 1.60 -5.84
CA ILE A 90 -6.71 2.44 -5.06
C ILE A 90 -5.89 1.51 -4.17
N SER A 91 -4.58 1.45 -4.38
CA SER A 91 -3.69 0.51 -3.70
C SER A 91 -2.49 1.23 -3.11
N THR A 92 -2.04 0.80 -1.93
CA THR A 92 -0.73 1.22 -1.41
C THR A 92 0.42 0.64 -2.22
N SER A 93 0.22 -0.49 -2.91
CA SER A 93 1.26 -1.18 -3.69
C SER A 93 1.99 -0.28 -4.70
N TYR A 94 3.24 -0.64 -5.01
CA TYR A 94 3.97 -0.04 -6.12
C TYR A 94 3.26 -0.23 -7.46
N GLU A 95 3.38 0.76 -8.34
CA GLU A 95 2.70 0.82 -9.63
C GLU A 95 2.95 -0.42 -10.50
N GLN A 96 4.18 -0.95 -10.51
CA GLN A 96 4.53 -2.15 -11.27
C GLN A 96 3.70 -3.37 -10.82
N TYR A 97 3.41 -3.49 -9.52
CA TYR A 97 2.61 -4.57 -8.97
C TYR A 97 1.12 -4.32 -9.21
N ALA A 98 0.64 -3.13 -8.83
CA ALA A 98 -0.77 -2.77 -8.90
C ALA A 98 -1.30 -2.86 -10.35
N LEU A 99 -0.55 -2.32 -11.31
CA LEU A 99 -0.95 -2.31 -12.72
C LEU A 99 -1.04 -3.72 -13.31
N SER A 100 -0.10 -4.61 -12.98
CA SER A 100 -0.14 -6.03 -13.40
C SER A 100 -1.42 -6.73 -12.92
N ILE A 101 -1.84 -6.48 -11.68
CA ILE A 101 -3.07 -7.06 -11.11
C ILE A 101 -4.31 -6.48 -11.80
N THR A 102 -4.39 -5.16 -11.90
CA THR A 102 -5.58 -4.48 -12.44
C THR A 102 -5.77 -4.76 -13.92
N GLN A 103 -4.69 -4.94 -14.68
CA GLN A 103 -4.75 -5.33 -16.09
C GLN A 103 -5.43 -6.69 -16.26
N ARG A 104 -5.13 -7.67 -15.40
CA ARG A 104 -5.76 -9.01 -15.42
C ARG A 104 -7.27 -8.96 -15.10
N LEU A 105 -7.72 -7.94 -14.37
CA LEU A 105 -9.13 -7.66 -14.08
C LEU A 105 -9.79 -6.75 -15.15
N GLY A 106 -9.03 -6.33 -16.17
CA GLY A 106 -9.48 -5.40 -17.19
C GLY A 106 -9.88 -4.02 -16.63
N ILE A 107 -9.26 -3.59 -15.54
CA ILE A 107 -9.38 -2.23 -15.00
C ILE A 107 -8.32 -1.38 -15.71
N PRO A 108 -8.72 -0.31 -16.42
CA PRO A 108 -7.78 0.48 -17.21
C PRO A 108 -6.88 1.32 -16.30
N SER A 109 -5.63 1.57 -16.70
CA SER A 109 -4.63 2.22 -15.84
C SER A 109 -5.04 3.61 -15.36
N GLN A 110 -5.81 4.38 -16.14
CA GLN A 110 -6.36 5.67 -15.70
C GLN A 110 -7.35 5.57 -14.54
N ASN A 111 -7.87 4.37 -14.25
CA ASN A 111 -8.75 4.10 -13.12
C ASN A 111 -7.98 3.49 -11.92
N VAL A 112 -6.65 3.55 -11.94
CA VAL A 112 -5.80 2.98 -10.89
C VAL A 112 -4.99 4.10 -10.24
N ALA A 113 -5.12 4.24 -8.93
CA ALA A 113 -4.26 5.08 -8.10
C ALA A 113 -3.38 4.16 -7.24
N CYS A 114 -2.08 4.32 -7.33
CA CYS A 114 -1.11 3.47 -6.66
C CYS A 114 0.19 4.24 -6.43
N THR A 115 1.13 3.61 -5.74
CA THR A 115 2.39 4.25 -5.36
C THR A 115 3.34 4.28 -6.53
N SER A 116 3.63 5.47 -7.05
CA SER A 116 4.68 5.64 -8.04
C SER A 116 6.02 5.25 -7.45
N PHE A 117 6.80 4.47 -8.19
CA PHE A 117 8.03 3.87 -7.68
C PHE A 117 9.06 3.74 -8.80
N PRO A 118 9.76 4.83 -9.16
CA PRO A 118 10.79 4.82 -10.19
C PRO A 118 12.11 4.21 -9.64
N LEU A 119 12.06 2.94 -9.25
CA LEU A 119 13.16 2.23 -8.58
C LEU A 119 14.44 2.24 -9.43
N ASP A 120 14.34 2.07 -10.74
CA ASP A 120 15.52 2.08 -11.61
C ASP A 120 16.23 3.45 -11.61
N GLN A 121 15.48 4.54 -11.43
CA GLN A 121 16.04 5.89 -11.27
C GLN A 121 16.61 6.08 -9.87
N ILE A 122 15.91 5.59 -8.85
CA ILE A 122 16.35 5.62 -7.44
C ILE A 122 17.68 4.89 -7.27
N CYS A 123 17.84 3.71 -7.87
CA CYS A 123 19.06 2.92 -7.82
C CYS A 123 20.29 3.68 -8.36
N GLN A 124 20.10 4.60 -9.31
CA GLN A 124 21.19 5.41 -9.87
C GLN A 124 21.66 6.52 -8.93
N LEU A 125 20.92 6.80 -7.87
CA LEU A 125 21.25 7.85 -6.90
C LEU A 125 22.10 7.36 -5.73
N LEU A 126 22.21 6.04 -5.52
CA LEU A 126 22.95 5.45 -4.40
C LEU A 126 24.46 5.70 -4.53
N GLY A 127 25.07 6.28 -3.49
CA GLY A 127 26.51 6.46 -3.35
C GLY A 127 27.11 5.54 -2.26
N GLU A 128 28.44 5.49 -2.15
CA GLU A 128 29.15 4.60 -1.20
C GLU A 128 28.71 4.79 0.28
N ASP A 129 28.40 6.01 0.67
CA ASP A 129 27.90 6.34 2.02
C ASP A 129 26.53 5.70 2.29
N ASP A 130 25.66 5.62 1.26
CA ASP A 130 24.37 4.94 1.35
C ASP A 130 24.54 3.44 1.58
N PHE A 131 25.42 2.79 0.81
CA PHE A 131 25.69 1.35 0.95
C PHE A 131 26.19 1.02 2.35
N SER A 132 27.10 1.84 2.90
CA SER A 132 27.66 1.61 4.24
C SER A 132 26.60 1.79 5.32
N LEU A 133 25.75 2.82 5.21
CA LEU A 133 24.68 3.10 6.16
C LEU A 133 23.59 2.03 6.11
N LEU A 134 23.14 1.63 4.91
CA LEU A 134 22.09 0.62 4.73
C LEU A 134 22.55 -0.75 5.23
N LYS A 135 23.79 -1.15 4.93
CA LYS A 135 24.36 -2.39 5.46
C LYS A 135 24.36 -2.44 6.98
N GLN A 136 24.79 -1.35 7.64
CA GLN A 136 24.79 -1.28 9.11
C GLN A 136 23.37 -1.36 9.68
N ALA A 137 22.41 -0.71 9.02
CA ALA A 137 21.01 -0.76 9.42
C ALA A 137 20.43 -2.18 9.33
N GLU A 138 20.73 -2.95 8.28
CA GLU A 138 20.29 -4.35 8.16
C GLU A 138 20.79 -5.21 9.31
N GLU A 139 22.09 -5.14 9.61
CA GLU A 139 22.70 -5.89 10.71
C GLU A 139 22.07 -5.55 12.06
N GLU A 140 21.69 -4.29 12.28
CA GLU A 140 21.04 -3.86 13.52
C GLU A 140 19.57 -4.27 13.56
N PHE A 141 18.80 -4.03 12.49
CA PHE A 141 17.33 -4.19 12.45
C PHE A 141 16.89 -5.63 12.69
N ILE A 142 17.66 -6.61 12.21
CA ILE A 142 17.37 -8.05 12.38
C ILE A 142 17.40 -8.48 13.86
N THR A 143 18.09 -7.73 14.71
CA THR A 143 18.25 -8.07 16.14
C THR A 143 17.22 -7.40 17.04
N LEU A 144 16.42 -6.47 16.51
CA LEU A 144 15.49 -5.68 17.30
C LEU A 144 14.17 -6.42 17.51
N THR A 145 13.73 -6.48 18.77
CA THR A 145 12.47 -7.15 19.16
C THR A 145 11.61 -6.32 20.12
N ASP A 146 12.15 -5.22 20.64
CA ASP A 146 11.49 -4.34 21.61
C ASP A 146 11.04 -3.05 20.94
N ASP A 147 9.76 -2.69 21.08
CA ASP A 147 9.15 -1.52 20.43
C ASP A 147 9.88 -0.21 20.75
N ALA A 148 10.34 -0.02 21.99
CA ALA A 148 11.03 1.20 22.38
C ALA A 148 12.40 1.32 21.69
N ARG A 149 13.15 0.22 21.61
CA ARG A 149 14.40 0.17 20.84
C ARG A 149 14.17 0.29 19.35
N ILE A 150 13.17 -0.39 18.79
CA ILE A 150 12.78 -0.26 17.37
C ILE A 150 12.54 1.20 17.04
N LYS A 151 11.66 1.87 17.80
CA LYS A 151 11.36 3.29 17.60
C LYS A 151 12.61 4.16 17.68
N GLN A 152 13.41 4.00 18.74
CA GLN A 152 14.61 4.82 18.94
C GLN A 152 15.62 4.68 17.79
N ILE A 153 15.92 3.45 17.38
CA ILE A 153 16.92 3.17 16.34
C ILE A 153 16.39 3.58 14.97
N LEU A 154 15.17 3.22 14.62
CA LEU A 154 14.60 3.56 13.30
C LEU A 154 14.32 5.07 13.20
N ASP A 155 13.96 5.76 14.29
CA ASP A 155 13.86 7.23 14.27
C ASP A 155 15.23 7.88 14.00
N HIS A 156 16.31 7.35 14.59
CA HIS A 156 17.66 7.84 14.34
C HIS A 156 18.07 7.59 12.88
N PHE A 157 17.85 6.37 12.38
CA PHE A 157 18.16 6.00 11.01
C PHE A 157 17.41 6.86 9.99
N TYR A 158 16.07 6.81 10.01
CA TYR A 158 15.24 7.43 8.96
C TYR A 158 15.22 8.96 9.02
N TRP A 159 15.33 9.57 10.20
CA TRP A 159 15.14 11.02 10.35
C TRP A 159 16.40 11.78 10.73
N ARG A 160 17.52 11.11 11.00
CA ARG A 160 18.80 11.79 11.29
C ARG A 160 19.94 11.36 10.39
N GLU A 161 20.11 10.06 10.14
CA GLU A 161 21.25 9.57 9.35
C GLU A 161 20.96 9.51 7.85
N LEU A 162 19.89 8.82 7.44
CA LEU A 162 19.53 8.68 6.02
C LEU A 162 19.31 10.03 5.31
N PRO A 163 18.71 11.07 5.91
CA PRO A 163 18.57 12.37 5.26
C PRO A 163 19.90 13.07 4.93
N LYS A 164 21.03 12.62 5.50
CA LYS A 164 22.37 13.16 5.21
C LYS A 164 23.01 12.51 3.98
N THR A 165 22.44 11.43 3.46
CA THR A 165 22.95 10.70 2.30
C THR A 165 22.11 10.99 1.05
N SER A 166 22.54 10.51 -0.12
CA SER A 166 21.79 10.62 -1.38
C SER A 166 20.41 9.95 -1.29
N SER A 167 20.31 8.86 -0.53
CA SER A 167 19.08 8.08 -0.34
C SER A 167 18.04 8.76 0.55
N GLY A 168 18.40 9.81 1.29
CA GLY A 168 17.45 10.56 2.10
C GLY A 168 16.23 11.04 1.31
N ALA A 169 16.43 11.38 0.04
CA ALA A 169 15.36 11.81 -0.85
C ALA A 169 14.40 10.66 -1.25
N ILE A 170 14.83 9.39 -1.19
CA ILE A 170 14.03 8.23 -1.62
C ILE A 170 12.73 8.17 -0.83
N ILE A 171 12.81 8.27 0.50
CA ILE A 171 11.65 8.20 1.39
C ILE A 171 10.68 9.36 1.16
N THR A 172 11.20 10.53 0.77
CA THR A 172 10.33 11.67 0.44
C THR A 172 9.73 11.59 -0.97
N THR A 173 10.35 10.81 -1.85
CA THR A 173 9.94 10.65 -3.26
C THR A 173 8.87 9.57 -3.38
N VAL A 174 9.05 8.44 -2.71
CA VAL A 174 8.08 7.36 -2.65
C VAL A 174 6.98 7.75 -1.68
N LYS A 175 5.77 7.99 -2.18
CA LYS A 175 4.62 8.41 -1.38
C LYS A 175 3.49 7.38 -1.46
N PRO A 176 3.45 6.41 -0.54
CA PRO A 176 2.45 5.36 -0.57
C PRO A 176 1.02 5.89 -0.54
N VAL A 177 0.16 5.37 -1.42
CA VAL A 177 -1.25 5.79 -1.52
C VAL A 177 -2.09 5.09 -0.44
N GLY A 178 -1.84 5.43 0.82
CA GLY A 178 -2.55 4.97 2.01
C GLY A 178 -3.33 6.09 2.70
N GLY A 179 -4.29 5.73 3.55
CA GLY A 179 -5.00 6.65 4.44
C GLY A 179 -5.62 7.85 3.71
N ARG A 180 -5.14 9.06 4.01
CA ARG A 180 -5.64 10.32 3.41
C ARG A 180 -5.46 10.32 1.90
N ARG A 181 -4.35 9.78 1.39
CA ARG A 181 -4.05 9.74 -0.05
C ARG A 181 -5.01 8.84 -0.81
N LYS A 182 -5.61 7.83 -0.16
CA LYS A 182 -6.74 7.07 -0.74
C LYS A 182 -8.00 7.92 -0.87
N VAL A 183 -8.27 8.80 0.09
CA VAL A 183 -9.40 9.74 0.01
C VAL A 183 -9.19 10.72 -1.14
N GLU A 184 -7.99 11.27 -1.28
CA GLU A 184 -7.64 12.21 -2.37
C GLU A 184 -7.77 11.54 -3.74
N ALA A 185 -7.30 10.29 -3.88
CA ALA A 185 -7.48 9.52 -5.11
C ALA A 185 -8.96 9.25 -5.42
N LEU A 186 -9.77 8.89 -4.39
CA LEU A 186 -11.21 8.72 -4.54
C LEU A 186 -11.90 10.02 -4.97
N GLU A 187 -11.57 11.14 -4.35
CA GLU A 187 -12.13 12.46 -4.68
C GLU A 187 -11.75 12.88 -6.12
N HIS A 188 -10.54 12.56 -6.55
CA HIS A 188 -10.09 12.77 -7.93
C HIS A 188 -10.94 11.96 -8.92
N PHE A 189 -11.15 10.67 -8.67
CA PHE A 189 -12.01 9.82 -9.50
C PHE A 189 -13.49 10.27 -9.45
N ALA A 190 -14.00 10.67 -8.29
CA ALA A 190 -15.35 11.21 -8.15
C ALA A 190 -15.57 12.48 -8.99
N THR A 191 -14.57 13.35 -8.99
CA THR A 191 -14.56 14.58 -9.79
C THR A 191 -14.52 14.28 -11.28
N SER A 192 -13.67 13.34 -11.72
CA SER A 192 -13.55 12.99 -13.14
C SER A 192 -14.82 12.33 -13.69
N VAL A 193 -15.51 11.53 -12.88
CA VAL A 193 -16.80 10.90 -13.23
C VAL A 193 -17.97 11.88 -13.11
N GLY A 194 -17.83 12.95 -12.32
CA GLY A 194 -18.89 13.94 -12.09
C GLY A 194 -20.02 13.42 -11.21
N LYS A 195 -19.72 12.53 -10.25
CA LYS A 195 -20.70 11.96 -9.31
C LYS A 195 -20.26 12.18 -7.86
N PRO A 196 -21.16 12.65 -6.97
CA PRO A 196 -20.83 12.82 -5.56
C PRO A 196 -20.56 11.48 -4.90
N LEU A 197 -19.74 11.46 -3.83
CA LEU A 197 -19.38 10.25 -3.08
C LEU A 197 -20.58 9.46 -2.51
N SER A 198 -21.75 10.09 -2.37
CA SER A 198 -23.00 9.41 -2.02
C SER A 198 -23.48 8.40 -3.08
N HIS A 199 -22.93 8.45 -4.30
CA HIS A 199 -23.17 7.48 -5.37
C HIS A 199 -22.01 6.48 -5.55
N TRP A 200 -21.04 6.50 -4.64
CA TRP A 200 -19.89 5.60 -4.70
C TRP A 200 -20.06 4.43 -3.75
N VAL A 201 -19.53 3.29 -4.18
CA VAL A 201 -19.30 2.12 -3.34
C VAL A 201 -17.79 1.98 -3.19
N VAL A 202 -17.31 1.86 -1.96
CA VAL A 202 -15.90 1.57 -1.67
C VAL A 202 -15.78 0.27 -0.89
N VAL A 203 -14.75 -0.49 -1.21
CA VAL A 203 -14.42 -1.76 -0.53
C VAL A 203 -13.01 -1.65 0.02
N GLY A 204 -12.83 -2.01 1.29
CA GLY A 204 -11.53 -2.00 1.96
C GLY A 204 -11.49 -3.02 3.08
N ASP A 205 -10.30 -3.28 3.61
CA ASP A 205 -10.08 -4.35 4.59
C ASP A 205 -9.19 -3.92 5.77
N SER A 206 -8.45 -2.82 5.63
CA SER A 206 -7.34 -2.52 6.54
C SER A 206 -7.30 -1.06 7.02
N ILE A 207 -6.32 -0.77 7.87
CA ILE A 207 -6.01 0.59 8.34
C ILE A 207 -5.69 1.55 7.19
N THR A 208 -5.23 1.06 6.03
CA THR A 208 -4.95 1.95 4.90
C THR A 208 -6.24 2.50 4.27
N ASP A 209 -7.39 1.85 4.50
CA ASP A 209 -8.68 2.17 3.88
C ASP A 209 -9.63 2.97 4.78
N PHE A 210 -9.38 3.04 6.09
CA PHE A 210 -10.39 3.51 7.05
C PHE A 210 -10.87 4.94 6.77
N LYS A 211 -9.97 5.83 6.32
CA LYS A 211 -10.33 7.22 5.97
C LYS A 211 -11.23 7.27 4.72
N MET A 212 -10.96 6.43 3.73
CA MET A 212 -11.78 6.30 2.51
C MET A 212 -13.16 5.72 2.81
N LEU A 213 -13.21 4.64 3.59
CA LEU A 213 -14.45 4.03 4.08
C LEU A 213 -15.29 5.05 4.85
N GLN A 214 -14.66 5.77 5.80
CA GLN A 214 -15.33 6.80 6.58
C GLN A 214 -15.87 7.95 5.72
N ALA A 215 -15.10 8.41 4.74
CA ALA A 215 -15.49 9.52 3.87
C ALA A 215 -16.77 9.20 3.09
N VAL A 216 -16.87 7.99 2.52
CA VAL A 216 -18.06 7.54 1.77
C VAL A 216 -19.25 7.28 2.70
N ASN A 217 -19.02 6.61 3.82
CA ASN A 217 -20.08 6.29 4.79
C ASN A 217 -20.74 7.57 5.35
N LYS A 218 -19.94 8.59 5.70
CA LYS A 218 -20.44 9.86 6.26
C LYS A 218 -21.39 10.62 5.34
N VAL A 219 -21.27 10.45 4.02
CA VAL A 219 -22.10 11.14 3.02
C VAL A 219 -23.21 10.25 2.46
N GLY A 220 -23.43 9.07 3.05
CA GLY A 220 -24.49 8.14 2.65
C GLY A 220 -24.20 7.30 1.42
N GLY A 221 -22.93 7.21 0.98
CA GLY A 221 -22.52 6.17 0.04
C GLY A 221 -22.33 4.83 0.75
N LEU A 222 -21.96 3.79 0.02
CA LEU A 222 -21.81 2.44 0.58
C LEU A 222 -20.32 2.12 0.84
N ALA A 223 -19.94 2.03 2.11
CA ALA A 223 -18.61 1.57 2.51
C ALA A 223 -18.67 0.12 2.99
N VAL A 224 -17.93 -0.77 2.33
CA VAL A 224 -17.94 -2.21 2.62
C VAL A 224 -16.59 -2.66 3.17
N ALA A 225 -16.61 -3.23 4.37
CA ALA A 225 -15.48 -3.93 4.97
C ALA A 225 -15.46 -5.39 4.52
N PHE A 226 -14.60 -5.77 3.57
CA PHE A 226 -14.50 -7.16 3.08
C PHE A 226 -13.40 -7.92 3.81
N ASN A 227 -13.75 -8.94 4.59
CA ASN A 227 -12.82 -9.67 5.48
C ASN A 227 -11.92 -8.75 6.32
N ALA A 228 -12.47 -7.61 6.73
CA ALA A 228 -11.70 -6.50 7.26
C ALA A 228 -11.26 -6.71 8.72
N ASN A 229 -10.17 -6.03 9.09
CA ASN A 229 -9.67 -5.98 10.45
C ASN A 229 -10.37 -4.89 11.30
N GLU A 230 -9.99 -4.80 12.57
CA GLU A 230 -10.58 -3.87 13.55
C GLU A 230 -10.42 -2.39 13.18
N TYR A 231 -9.46 -2.04 12.31
CA TYR A 231 -9.21 -0.67 11.92
C TYR A 231 -10.17 -0.18 10.83
N ALA A 232 -10.70 -1.08 9.99
CA ALA A 232 -11.62 -0.73 8.90
C ALA A 232 -13.10 -0.92 9.27
N LEU A 233 -13.43 -1.93 10.09
CA LEU A 233 -14.80 -2.27 10.47
C LEU A 233 -15.60 -1.09 11.06
N PRO A 234 -15.08 -0.27 11.99
CA PRO A 234 -15.85 0.81 12.63
C PRO A 234 -16.27 1.94 11.68
N TYR A 235 -15.66 2.01 10.50
CA TYR A 235 -15.87 3.10 9.54
C TYR A 235 -16.73 2.70 8.35
N SER A 236 -17.08 1.42 8.26
CA SER A 236 -17.84 0.85 7.16
C SER A 236 -19.35 0.92 7.42
N THR A 237 -20.13 1.00 6.35
CA THR A 237 -21.59 0.87 6.38
C THR A 237 -21.99 -0.57 6.69
N MET A 238 -21.23 -1.53 6.17
CA MET A 238 -21.41 -2.96 6.44
C MET A 238 -20.10 -3.74 6.32
N GLY A 239 -20.07 -4.94 6.89
CA GLY A 239 -18.99 -5.91 6.70
C GLY A 239 -19.49 -7.16 5.97
N LEU A 240 -18.62 -7.76 5.16
CA LEU A 240 -18.84 -9.05 4.52
C LEU A 240 -17.66 -9.98 4.82
N ALA A 241 -17.92 -11.11 5.47
CA ALA A 241 -16.97 -12.19 5.62
C ALA A 241 -17.26 -13.28 4.58
N SER A 242 -16.36 -13.48 3.63
CA SER A 242 -16.53 -14.47 2.56
C SER A 242 -15.20 -14.94 1.98
N THR A 243 -15.18 -16.14 1.40
CA THR A 243 -14.06 -16.65 0.60
C THR A 243 -14.09 -16.19 -0.86
N SER A 244 -15.18 -15.55 -1.31
CA SER A 244 -15.39 -15.07 -2.67
C SER A 244 -15.76 -13.59 -2.68
N LEU A 245 -15.04 -12.78 -3.45
CA LEU A 245 -15.36 -11.36 -3.65
C LEU A 245 -16.68 -11.19 -4.42
N ASP A 246 -17.07 -12.15 -5.25
CA ASP A 246 -18.34 -12.12 -6.01
C ASP A 246 -19.58 -12.14 -5.12
N ASP A 247 -19.47 -12.55 -3.85
CA ASP A 247 -20.58 -12.50 -2.90
C ASP A 247 -21.02 -11.06 -2.60
N LEU A 248 -20.19 -10.05 -2.90
CA LEU A 248 -20.59 -8.64 -2.88
C LEU A 248 -21.71 -8.34 -3.88
N TRP A 249 -21.85 -9.13 -4.96
CA TRP A 249 -22.90 -8.91 -5.95
C TRP A 249 -24.29 -8.82 -5.33
N ALA A 250 -24.61 -9.63 -4.32
CA ALA A 250 -25.91 -9.63 -3.66
C ALA A 250 -26.26 -8.28 -3.00
N THR A 251 -25.27 -7.40 -2.80
CA THR A 251 -25.43 -6.05 -2.25
C THR A 251 -25.34 -4.96 -3.32
N LEU A 252 -24.76 -5.27 -4.50
CA LEU A 252 -24.40 -4.30 -5.54
C LEU A 252 -25.27 -4.42 -6.80
N GLU A 253 -26.22 -5.35 -6.83
CA GLU A 253 -27.17 -5.57 -7.93
C GLU A 253 -28.27 -4.50 -8.07
#